data_AF-A0A2V9YCY7-F1
#
_entry.id   AF-A0A2V9YCY7-F1
#
_cell.length_a   1.000
_cell.length_b   1.000
_cell.length_c   1.000
_cell.angle_alpha   90.00
_cell.angle_beta   90.00
_cell.angle_gamma   90.00
#
_symmetry.space_group_name_H-M   'P 1'
#
loop_
_entity.id
_entity.type
_entity.pdbx_description
1 polymer ?
#
loop_
_entity_poly.entity_id
_entity_poly.type
_entity_poly.pdbx_seq_one_letter_code
_entity_poly.pdbx_strand_id
1 'polypeptide(L)' 'MSGNEQVLVEIQTFLVALASYADRVASDPKVTFEEHHVSLMGPVSRDASQPLARAARVGSR' A
#
# COMPACT_ATOMS: atom_id res chain seq x y z
N MET A 1 -9.67 -12.06 -9.22
CA MET A 1 -9.73 -12.15 -7.76
C MET A 1 -11.07 -11.61 -7.30
N SER A 2 -11.76 -12.32 -6.41
CA SER A 2 -12.94 -11.79 -5.74
C SER A 2 -12.52 -10.77 -4.66
N GLY A 3 -13.40 -9.84 -4.27
CA GLY A 3 -13.07 -8.83 -3.26
C GLY A 3 -12.59 -9.44 -1.93
N ASN A 4 -13.11 -10.62 -1.56
CA ASN A 4 -12.69 -11.32 -0.35
C ASN A 4 -11.25 -11.85 -0.44
N GLU A 5 -10.81 -12.29 -1.62
CA GLU A 5 -9.43 -12.73 -1.82
C GLU A 5 -8.45 -11.57 -1.67
N GLN A 6 -8.80 -10.38 -2.18
CA GLN A 6 -7.99 -9.18 -2.03
C GLN A 6 -7.89 -8.77 -0.55
N VAL A 7 -9.00 -8.77 0.18
CA VAL A 7 -9.01 -8.46 1.62
C VAL A 7 -8.14 -9.46 2.40
N LEU A 8 -8.21 -10.75 2.06
CA LEU A 8 -7.37 -11.77 2.69
C LEU A 8 -5.88 -11.55 2.41
N VAL A 9 -5.51 -11.12 1.21
CA VAL A 9 -4.12 -10.78 0.85
C VAL A 9 -3.64 -9.55 1.63
N GLU A 10 -4.47 -8.51 1.74
CA GLU A 10 -4.14 -7.31 2.52
C GLU A 10 -3.95 -7.62 4.01
N ILE A 11 -4.85 -8.40 4.61
CA ILE A 11 -4.74 -8.82 6.02
C ILE A 11 -3.46 -9.63 6.24
N GLN A 12 -3.16 -10.59 5.37
CA GLN A 12 -1.95 -11.40 5.48
C GLN A 12 -0.69 -10.53 5.37
N THR A 13 -0.68 -9.59 4.44
CA THR A 13 0.46 -8.68 4.23
C THR A 13 0.67 -7.78 5.45
N PHE A 14 -0.42 -7.25 6.02
CA PHE A 14 -0.37 -6.46 7.25
C PHE A 14 0.20 -7.26 8.43
N LEU A 15 -0.24 -8.51 8.62
CA LEU A 15 0.26 -9.37 9.70
C LEU A 15 1.75 -9.70 9.52
N VAL A 16 2.21 -9.92 8.30
CA VAL A 16 3.64 -10.14 8.00
C VAL A 16 4.46 -8.88 8.29
N ALA A 17 3.95 -7.70 7.92
CA ALA A 17 4.59 -6.43 8.25
C ALA A 17 4.72 -6.26 9.77
N LEU A 18 3.65 -6.54 10.51
CA LEU A 18 3.62 -6.42 11.97
C LEU A 18 4.63 -7.38 12.64
N ALA A 19 4.72 -8.61 12.15
CA ALA A 19 5.65 -9.61 12.69
C ALA A 19 7.13 -9.27 12.45
N SER A 20 7.45 -8.57 11.36
CA SER A 20 8.84 -8.30 10.94
C SER A 20 9.31 -6.86 11.15
N TYR A 21 8.42 -5.95 11.56
CA TYR A 21 8.74 -4.53 11.69
C TYR A 21 9.84 -4.24 12.71
N ALA A 22 9.84 -4.95 13.85
CA ALA A 22 10.85 -4.75 14.89
C ALA A 22 12.27 -5.00 14.35
N ASP A 23 12.47 -6.07 13.60
CA ASP A 23 13.75 -6.41 12.95
C ASP A 23 14.13 -5.37 11.89
N ARG A 24 13.13 -4.85 11.17
CA ARG A 24 13.33 -3.82 10.16
C ARG A 24 13.79 -2.49 10.77
N VAL A 25 13.15 -2.04 11.85
CA VAL A 25 13.54 -0.81 12.57
C VAL A 25 14.90 -0.95 13.24
N ALA A 26 15.23 -2.15 13.73
CA ALA A 26 16.57 -2.42 14.27
C ALA A 26 17.67 -2.24 13.21
N SER A 27 17.36 -2.53 11.93
CA SER A 27 18.29 -2.38 10.81
C SER A 27 18.28 -0.97 10.19
N ASP A 28 17.11 -0.34 10.12
CA ASP A 28 16.90 1.01 9.60
C ASP A 28 15.92 1.77 10.52
N PRO A 29 16.42 2.52 11.51
CA PRO A 29 15.57 3.20 12.49
C PRO A 29 14.68 4.31 11.93
N LYS A 30 14.87 4.69 10.66
CA LYS A 30 14.09 5.76 10.01
C LYS A 30 12.88 5.22 9.26
N VAL A 31 12.81 3.91 9.02
CA VAL A 31 11.71 3.29 8.31
C VAL A 31 10.46 3.31 9.16
N THR A 32 9.36 3.75 8.57
CA THR A 32 8.04 3.70 9.20
C THR A 32 7.38 2.34 8.95
N PHE A 33 6.37 2.03 9.76
CA PHE A 33 5.59 0.82 9.57
C PHE A 33 4.89 0.83 8.21
N GLU A 34 4.37 1.98 7.80
CA GLU A 34 3.70 2.18 6.52
C GLU A 34 4.63 1.91 5.33
N GLU A 35 5.86 2.44 5.37
CA GLU A 35 6.87 2.19 4.33
C GLU A 35 7.25 0.70 4.25
N HIS A 36 7.42 0.05 5.40
CA HIS A 36 7.70 -1.39 5.46
C HIS A 36 6.52 -2.22 4.92
N HIS A 37 5.29 -1.90 5.32
CA HIS A 37 4.08 -2.57 4.85
C HIS A 37 3.90 -2.42 3.33
N VAL A 38 4.05 -1.20 2.79
CA VAL A 38 3.96 -0.95 1.34
C VAL A 38 5.05 -1.71 0.57
N SER A 39 6.26 -1.84 1.13
CA SER A 39 7.33 -2.61 0.48
C SER A 39 6.98 -4.09 0.29
N LEU A 40 6.15 -4.65 1.17
CA LEU A 40 5.69 -6.05 1.12
C LEU A 40 4.51 -6.25 0.16
N MET A 41 3.72 -5.19 -0.13
CA MET A 41 2.61 -5.26 -1.08
C MET A 41 3.07 -5.39 -2.54
N GLY A 42 4.39 -5.31 -2.80
CA GLY A 42 4.98 -5.37 -4.14
C GLY A 42 4.55 -4.19 -5.02
N PRO A 43 5.09 -4.08 -6.25
CA PRO A 43 4.50 -3.19 -7.24
C PRO A 43 3.11 -3.73 -7.54
N VAL A 44 2.08 -3.05 -7.02
CA VAL A 44 0.73 -3.16 -7.58
C VAL A 44 0.91 -2.81 -9.06
N SER A 45 0.89 -3.81 -9.94
CA SER A 45 0.77 -3.58 -11.38
C SER A 45 -0.47 -2.72 -11.54
N ARG A 46 -0.25 -1.42 -11.73
CA ARG A 46 -1.29 -0.42 -11.93
C ARG A 46 -1.76 -0.54 -13.38
N ASP A 47 -2.25 -1.72 -13.73
CA ASP A 47 -2.82 -2.14 -15.01
C ASP A 47 -3.81 -3.25 -14.60
N ALA A 48 -5.13 -3.06 -14.57
CA ALA A 48 -5.99 -2.33 -15.47
C ALA A 48 -7.09 -1.59 -14.70
N SER A 49 -7.56 -0.47 -15.27
CA SER A 49 -8.73 0.33 -14.84
C SER A 49 -8.45 1.48 -13.87
N GLN A 50 -7.66 2.46 -14.29
CA GLN A 50 -8.08 3.86 -14.11
C GLN A 50 -9.17 4.14 -15.16
N PRO A 51 -10.27 4.82 -14.81
CA PRO A 51 -10.16 6.20 -14.36
C PRO A 51 -11.10 6.56 -13.21
N LEU A 52 -10.60 7.35 -12.26
CA LEU A 52 -11.47 8.29 -11.55
C LEU A 52 -10.89 9.69 -11.71
N ALA A 53 -11.39 10.37 -12.74
CA ALA A 53 -11.34 11.81 -12.84
C ALA A 53 -11.87 12.41 -11.54
N ARG A 54 -11.06 13.23 -10.86
CA ARG A 54 -11.55 14.14 -9.85
C ARG A 54 -11.29 15.57 -10.32
N ALA A 55 -12.40 16.26 -10.48
CA ALA A 55 -12.56 17.58 -11.02
C ALA A 55 -11.90 18.70 -10.20
N ALA A 56 -11.81 19.84 -10.90
CA ALA A 56 -11.77 21.22 -10.43
C ALA A 56 -10.40 21.85 -10.13
N ARG A 57 -9.95 22.71 -11.06
CA ARG A 57 -9.78 24.12 -10.72
C ARG A 57 -10.38 25.02 -11.81
N VAL A 58 -11.41 25.74 -11.36
CA VAL A 58 -11.89 27.01 -11.89
C VAL A 58 -10.72 27.98 -12.07
N GLY A 59 -10.70 28.71 -13.19
CA GLY A 59 -9.75 29.79 -13.45
C GLY A 59 -10.21 30.62 -14.63
N SER A 60 -11.20 31.48 -14.40
CA SER A 60 -11.67 32.51 -15.32
C SER A 60 -10.55 33.50 -15.69
N ARG A 61 -10.36 33.76 -16.98
CA ARG A 61 -10.53 35.06 -17.66
C ARG A 61 -9.89 35.03 -19.05
#